data_AF-A0A1Z8X6E7-F1
#
_entry.id   AF-A0A1Z8X6E7-F1
#
_cell.length_a   1.000
_cell.length_b   1.000
_cell.length_c   1.000
_cell.angle_alpha   90.00
_cell.angle_beta   90.00
_cell.angle_gamma   90.00
#
_symmetry.space_group_name_H-M   'P 1'
#
loop_
_entity.id
_entity.type
_entity.pdbx_description
1 polymer ?
#
loop_
_entity_poly.entity_id
_entity_poly.type
_entity_poly.pdbx_seq_one_letter_code
_entity_poly.pdbx_strand_id
1 'polypeptide(L)' 'MKNTKLTSVKILDSLYEKFKLNTVNTKMTLQKLTNRSVDKFLQDKKYREEIETYDNLNVSGSNF' A
#
# COMPACT_ATOMS: atom_id res chain seq x y z
N MET A 1 12.10 -19.20 -11.45
CA MET A 1 11.16 -18.06 -11.42
C MET A 1 9.73 -18.60 -11.38
N LYS A 2 9.03 -18.64 -10.22
CA LYS A 2 7.58 -18.98 -10.19
C LYS A 2 6.82 -18.78 -8.85
N ASN A 3 7.20 -17.85 -7.98
CA ASN A 3 6.51 -17.68 -6.68
C ASN A 3 5.77 -16.33 -6.56
N THR A 4 5.11 -15.86 -7.62
CA THR A 4 4.27 -14.65 -7.57
C THR A 4 2.86 -14.96 -8.04
N LYS A 5 1.87 -14.56 -7.26
CA LYS A 5 0.44 -14.62 -7.62
C LYS A 5 -0.01 -13.24 -8.08
N LEU A 6 -0.70 -13.17 -9.22
CA LEU A 6 -1.39 -11.95 -9.64
C LEU A 6 -2.67 -11.79 -8.83
N THR A 7 -2.81 -10.65 -8.17
CA THR A 7 -3.97 -10.28 -7.36
C THR A 7 -4.36 -8.84 -7.74
N SER A 8 -5.65 -8.61 -7.97
CA SER A 8 -6.18 -7.30 -8.34
C SER A 8 -6.82 -6.63 -7.14
N VAL A 9 -6.38 -5.42 -6.81
CA VAL A 9 -6.98 -4.56 -5.78
C VAL A 9 -7.11 -3.15 -6.32
N LYS A 10 -8.10 -2.39 -5.84
CA LYS A 10 -8.25 -0.97 -6.13
C LYS A 10 -7.63 -0.15 -4.99
N ILE A 11 -6.89 0.89 -5.33
CA ILE A 11 -6.36 1.88 -4.38
C ILE A 11 -6.92 3.26 -4.74
N LEU A 12 -6.92 4.17 -3.77
CA LEU A 12 -7.36 5.54 -4.01
C LEU A 12 -6.48 6.19 -5.09
N ASP A 13 -7.11 6.80 -6.10
CA ASP A 13 -6.42 7.39 -7.24
C ASP A 13 -5.44 8.50 -6.80
N SER A 14 -5.89 9.36 -5.88
CA SER A 14 -5.04 10.41 -5.28
C SER A 14 -3.82 9.86 -4.54
N LEU A 15 -3.94 8.67 -3.92
CA LEU A 15 -2.83 8.00 -3.24
C LEU A 15 -1.87 7.41 -4.27
N TYR A 16 -2.39 6.81 -5.34
CA TYR A 16 -1.59 6.27 -6.43
C TYR A 16 -0.76 7.36 -7.13
N GLU A 17 -1.39 8.48 -7.49
CA GLU A 17 -0.69 9.58 -8.16
C GLU A 17 0.38 10.21 -7.25
N LYS A 18 0.08 10.40 -5.95
CA LYS A 18 1.09 10.81 -4.96
C LYS A 18 2.24 9.81 -4.89
N PHE A 19 1.96 8.52 -4.82
CA PHE A 19 3.00 7.49 -4.79
C PHE A 19 3.89 7.56 -6.03
N LYS A 20 3.30 7.67 -7.23
CA LYS A 20 4.02 7.76 -8.50
C LYS A 20 4.94 8.99 -8.55
N LEU A 21 4.43 10.16 -8.17
CA LEU A 21 5.21 11.41 -8.13
C LEU A 21 6.39 11.30 -7.16
N ASN A 22 6.17 10.76 -5.95
CA ASN A 22 7.21 10.66 -4.92
C ASN A 22 8.26 9.58 -5.22
N THR A 23 7.94 8.61 -6.08
CA THR A 23 8.83 7.48 -6.38
C THR A 23 9.46 7.53 -7.76
N VAL A 24 9.14 8.54 -8.58
CA VAL A 24 9.57 8.66 -9.99
C VAL A 24 11.08 8.53 -10.20
N ASN A 25 11.88 9.01 -9.25
CA ASN A 25 13.35 8.95 -9.29
C ASN A 25 13.93 7.81 -8.43
N THR A 26 13.11 6.83 -8.06
CA THR A 26 13.50 5.71 -7.19
C THR A 26 13.25 4.37 -7.87
N LYS A 27 13.86 3.31 -7.33
CA LYS A 27 13.57 1.93 -7.77
C LYS A 27 12.32 1.33 -7.10
N MET A 28 11.55 2.13 -6.35
CA MET A 28 10.35 1.66 -5.64
C MET A 28 9.19 1.45 -6.62
N THR A 29 8.45 0.37 -6.44
CA THR A 29 7.24 0.07 -7.23
C THR A 29 6.14 -0.38 -6.28
N LEU A 30 4.87 -0.33 -6.71
CA LEU A 30 3.76 -0.86 -5.92
C LEU A 30 3.99 -2.32 -5.55
N GLN A 31 4.45 -3.15 -6.49
CA GLN A 31 4.73 -4.56 -6.21
C GLN A 31 5.79 -4.73 -5.11
N LYS A 32 6.86 -3.92 -5.09
CA LYS A 32 7.86 -3.95 -4.02
C LYS A 32 7.29 -3.48 -2.69
N LEU A 33 6.50 -2.40 -2.69
CA LEU A 33 5.87 -1.87 -1.49
C LEU A 33 4.88 -2.89 -0.90
N THR A 34 3.98 -3.43 -1.72
CA THR A 34 3.00 -4.44 -1.31
C THR A 34 3.67 -5.67 -0.74
N ASN A 35 4.68 -6.25 -1.42
CA ASN A 35 5.37 -7.42 -0.90
C ASN A 35 6.05 -7.15 0.45
N ARG A 36 6.75 -6.01 0.58
CA ARG A 36 7.43 -5.64 1.83
C ARG A 36 6.46 -5.35 2.97
N SER A 37 5.36 -4.66 2.67
CA SER A 37 4.34 -4.31 3.66
C SER A 37 3.60 -5.56 4.13
N VAL A 38 3.22 -6.47 3.22
CA VAL A 38 2.59 -7.75 3.58
C VAL A 38 3.54 -8.61 4.43
N ASP A 39 4.81 -8.73 4.05
CA ASP A 39 5.81 -9.47 4.84
C ASP A 39 5.96 -8.88 6.25
N LYS A 40 6.12 -7.55 6.35
CA LYS A 40 6.21 -6.86 7.63
C LYS A 40 4.93 -7.03 8.47
N PHE A 41 3.75 -6.96 7.86
CA PHE A 41 2.46 -7.17 8.51
C PHE A 41 2.33 -8.57 9.12
N LEU A 42 2.92 -9.58 8.49
CA LEU A 42 2.91 -10.96 8.97
C LEU A 42 3.90 -11.19 10.13
N GLN A 43 5.03 -10.48 10.15
CA GLN A 43 6.12 -10.73 11.09
C GLN A 43 6.15 -9.76 12.30
N ASP A 44 5.71 -8.52 12.12
CA ASP A 44 5.80 -7.46 13.12
C ASP A 44 4.40 -7.16 13.70
N LYS A 45 4.17 -7.59 14.94
CA LYS A 45 2.89 -7.41 15.65
C LYS A 45 2.54 -5.93 15.83
N LYS A 46 3.54 -5.07 16.11
CA LYS A 46 3.30 -3.64 16.31
C LYS A 46 2.86 -2.99 15.00
N TYR A 47 3.55 -3.31 13.90
CA TYR A 47 3.16 -2.81 12.59
C TYR A 47 1.78 -3.33 12.15
N ARG A 48 1.43 -4.57 12.49
CA ARG A 48 0.08 -5.10 12.28
C ARG A 48 -0.97 -4.26 13.01
N GLU A 49 -0.80 -4.04 14.30
CA GLU A 49 -1.72 -3.24 15.11
C GLU A 49 -1.83 -1.80 14.57
N GLU A 50 -0.70 -1.18 14.19
CA GLU A 50 -0.68 0.16 13.56
C GLU A 50 -1.52 0.21 12.28
N ILE A 51 -1.42 -0.79 11.40
CA ILE A 51 -2.18 -0.84 10.14
C ILE A 51 -3.66 -1.16 10.39
N GLU A 52 -3.98 -2.09 11.30
CA GLU A 52 -5.35 -2.49 11.63
C GLU A 52 -6.14 -1.36 12.31
N THR A 53 -5.46 -0.46 13.01
CA THR A 53 -6.07 0.67 13.72
C THR A 53 -5.94 2.01 12.99
N TYR A 54 -5.34 2.04 11.79
CA TYR A 54 -5.15 3.27 11.02
C TYR A 54 -6.47 3.75 10.37
N ASP A 55 -7.05 4.82 10.91
CA ASP A 55 -8.33 5.40 10.50
C ASP A 55 -8.20 6.74 9.74
N ASN A 56 -6.99 7.32 9.71
CA ASN A 56 -6.73 8.60 9.07
C ASN A 56 -6.80 8.57 7.53
N LEU A 57 -6.89 7.38 6.92
CA LEU A 57 -7.16 7.23 5.48
C LEU A 57 -8.66 7.41 5.17
N ASN A 58 -9.24 8.52 5.61
CA ASN A 58 -10.59 8.87 5.21
C ASN A 58 -10.61 9.21 3.72
N VAL A 59 -11.57 8.63 2.98
CA VAL A 59 -11.91 9.03 1.61
C VAL A 59 -12.58 10.41 1.71
N SER A 60 -11.80 11.46 1.99
CA SER A 60 -12.31 12.82 1.92
C SER A 60 -12.43 13.21 0.46
N GLY A 61 -13.64 13.04 -0.06
CA GLY A 61 -14.03 13.33 -1.42
C GLY A 61 -15.49 12.93 -1.63
N SER A 62 -16.39 13.77 -1.12
CA SER A 62 -17.76 13.99 -1.63
C SER A 62 -18.39 12.85 -2.44
N ASN A 63 -19.22 12.04 -1.78
CA ASN A 63 -20.51 11.53 -2.28
C ASN A 63 -21.24 10.81 -1.12
N PHE A 64 -21.74 11.61 -0.19
CA PHE A 64 -23.05 11.42 0.41
C PHE A 64 -23.80 12.75 0.27
#